data_AF-A0A661WDY1-F1
#
_entry.id   AF-A0A661WDY1-F1
#
_cell.length_a   1.000
_cell.length_b   1.000
_cell.length_c   1.000
_cell.angle_alpha   90.00
_cell.angle_beta   90.00
_cell.angle_gamma   90.00
#
_symmetry.space_group_name_H-M   'P 1'
#
loop_
_entity.id
_entity.type
_entity.pdbx_description
1 polymer ?
#
loop_
_entity_poly.entity_id
_entity_poly.type
_entity_poly.pdbx_seq_one_letter_code
_entity_poly.pdbx_strand_id
1 'polypeptide(L)'
;SKKLLNVGGDIFIRTGLLTFFLAYTTRVATSIGADAGAAHQAIRQIYLFSALALDAYASTVQSLVGYFIGRDSLVWAKKVVWTGAKWSLGTGIAMAILAWVGRGLVMDALVPASAASVFLPAWAVSSLSQPINAVAFLTDGAHWGRGDYPFLRNAMIISVLIGVIGIWLVDLSSPHALMGIWLAIFALTLSRAIFGWGRFLRWGTLQHLKV
;
A
#
# COMPACT_ATOMS: atom_id res chain seq x y z
N SER A 1 -28.47 -11.94 -4.47
CA SER A 1 -27.87 -12.05 -3.12
C SER A 1 -26.50 -12.73 -3.12
N LYS A 2 -26.30 -13.92 -3.72
CA LYS A 2 -25.00 -14.64 -3.71
C LYS A 2 -23.80 -13.88 -4.30
N LYS A 3 -23.95 -13.19 -5.44
CA LYS A 3 -22.86 -12.42 -6.07
C LYS A 3 -22.36 -11.26 -5.19
N LEU A 4 -23.27 -10.56 -4.51
CA LEU A 4 -22.92 -9.49 -3.57
C LEU A 4 -22.20 -10.03 -2.33
N LEU A 5 -22.63 -11.19 -1.82
CA LEU A 5 -21.96 -11.86 -0.70
C LEU A 5 -20.52 -12.28 -1.05
N ASN A 6 -20.29 -12.80 -2.26
CA ASN A 6 -18.94 -13.17 -2.71
C ASN A 6 -18.02 -11.94 -2.82
N VAL A 7 -18.52 -10.85 -3.41
CA VAL A 7 -17.76 -9.58 -3.49
C VAL A 7 -17.47 -9.03 -2.10
N GLY A 8 -18.47 -9.04 -1.20
CA GLY A 8 -18.29 -8.62 0.19
C GLY A 8 -17.25 -9.47 0.92
N GLY A 9 -17.26 -10.79 0.72
CA GLY A 9 -16.27 -11.71 1.27
C GLY A 9 -14.84 -11.44 0.77
N ASP A 10 -14.67 -11.20 -0.53
CA ASP A 10 -13.37 -10.89 -1.13
C ASP A 10 -12.76 -9.61 -0.55
N ILE A 11 -13.59 -8.58 -0.41
CA ILE A 11 -13.21 -7.29 0.17
C ILE A 11 -12.91 -7.43 1.66
N PHE A 12 -13.72 -8.20 2.38
CA PHE A 12 -13.53 -8.46 3.80
C PHE A 12 -12.19 -9.17 4.06
N ILE A 13 -11.87 -10.21 3.30
CA ILE A 13 -10.59 -10.93 3.40
C ILE A 13 -9.44 -9.97 3.12
N ARG A 14 -9.49 -9.20 2.02
CA ARG A 14 -8.42 -8.25 1.67
C ARG A 14 -8.18 -7.22 2.78
N THR A 15 -9.25 -6.62 3.29
CA THR A 15 -9.17 -5.57 4.30
C THR A 15 -8.76 -6.14 5.66
N GLY A 16 -9.32 -7.29 6.05
CA GLY A 16 -8.96 -8.00 7.26
C GLY A 16 -7.50 -8.41 7.30
N LEU A 17 -6.95 -8.92 6.19
CA LEU A 17 -5.54 -9.29 6.07
C LEU A 17 -4.60 -8.08 6.22
N LEU A 18 -4.91 -6.97 5.55
CA LEU A 18 -4.11 -5.75 5.66
C LEU A 18 -4.15 -5.19 7.09
N THR A 19 -5.34 -5.10 7.68
CA THR A 19 -5.52 -4.63 9.07
C THR A 19 -4.79 -5.53 10.06
N PHE A 20 -4.90 -6.85 9.90
CA PHE A 20 -4.16 -7.82 10.71
C PHE A 20 -2.65 -7.61 10.58
N PHE A 21 -2.13 -7.44 9.37
CA PHE A 21 -0.70 -7.23 9.16
C PHE A 21 -0.20 -5.91 9.79
N LEU A 22 -0.97 -4.82 9.68
CA LEU A 22 -0.63 -3.55 10.33
C LEU A 22 -0.68 -3.66 11.87
N ALA A 23 -1.62 -4.42 12.43
CA ALA A 23 -1.66 -4.71 13.86
C ALA A 23 -0.48 -5.58 14.30
N TYR A 24 -0.12 -6.58 13.48
CA TYR A 24 1.02 -7.45 13.72
C TYR A 24 2.35 -6.67 13.73
N THR A 25 2.59 -5.81 12.75
CA THR A 25 3.79 -4.95 12.72
C THR A 25 3.85 -4.00 13.91
N THR A 26 2.70 -3.45 14.34
CA THR A 26 2.60 -2.66 15.58
C THR A 26 3.03 -3.48 16.79
N ARG A 27 2.48 -4.70 16.95
CA ARG A 27 2.84 -5.62 18.05
C ARG A 27 4.33 -5.93 18.06
N VAL A 28 4.91 -6.26 16.91
CA VAL A 28 6.34 -6.57 16.79
C VAL A 28 7.20 -5.35 17.13
N ALA A 29 6.85 -4.17 16.62
CA ALA A 29 7.57 -2.93 16.95
C ALA A 29 7.54 -2.63 18.47
N THR A 30 6.39 -2.79 19.12
CA THR A 30 6.28 -2.61 20.58
C THR A 30 7.05 -3.65 21.38
N SER A 31 7.25 -4.86 20.84
CA SER A 31 8.03 -5.90 21.51
C SER A 31 9.54 -5.68 21.48
N ILE A 32 10.03 -4.85 20.54
CA ILE A 32 11.45 -4.44 20.49
C ILE A 32 11.78 -3.51 21.67
N GLY A 33 10.86 -2.60 22.01
CA GLY A 33 11.03 -1.66 23.12
C GLY A 33 10.15 -0.42 22.99
N ALA A 34 10.12 0.40 24.04
CA ALA A 34 9.31 1.61 24.09
C ALA A 34 9.67 2.62 22.99
N ASP A 35 10.97 2.84 22.75
CA ASP A 35 11.46 3.75 21.71
C ASP A 35 11.07 3.28 20.30
N ALA A 36 11.23 1.99 20.00
CA ALA A 36 10.84 1.41 18.72
C ALA A 36 9.31 1.47 18.51
N GLY A 37 8.53 1.21 19.55
CA GLY A 37 7.07 1.35 19.52
C GLY A 37 6.62 2.78 19.25
N ALA A 38 7.19 3.76 19.95
CA ALA A 38 6.88 5.19 19.77
C ALA A 38 7.24 5.67 18.36
N ALA A 39 8.45 5.38 17.90
CA ALA A 39 8.89 5.72 16.54
C ALA A 39 8.01 5.06 15.48
N HIS A 40 7.66 3.77 15.64
CA HIS A 40 6.76 3.07 14.72
C HIS A 40 5.39 3.77 14.63
N GLN A 41 4.80 4.15 15.77
CA GLN A 41 3.51 4.84 15.77
C GLN A 41 3.57 6.19 15.06
N ALA A 42 4.60 6.99 15.31
CA ALA A 42 4.79 8.27 14.62
C ALA A 42 4.85 8.10 13.10
N ILE A 43 5.67 7.15 12.62
CA ILE A 43 5.77 6.86 11.17
C ILE A 43 4.42 6.35 10.63
N ARG A 44 3.72 5.49 11.38
CA ARG A 44 2.43 4.91 10.98
C ARG A 44 1.34 5.97 10.83
N GLN A 45 1.31 7.01 11.67
CA GLN A 45 0.34 8.10 11.53
C GLN A 45 0.49 8.84 10.20
N ILE A 46 1.73 9.20 9.85
CA ILE A 46 2.02 9.88 8.58
C ILE A 46 1.76 8.94 7.38
N TYR A 47 2.14 7.67 7.51
CA TYR A 47 1.89 6.68 6.47
C TYR A 47 0.39 6.48 6.19
N LEU A 48 -0.43 6.40 7.24
CA LEU A 48 -1.89 6.29 7.11
C LEU A 48 -2.53 7.56 6.55
N PHE A 49 -2.04 8.74 6.93
CA PHE A 49 -2.47 9.99 6.34
C PHE A 49 -2.23 10.01 4.82
N SER A 50 -1.02 9.65 4.38
CA SER A 50 -0.70 9.52 2.95
C SER A 50 -1.58 8.48 2.27
N ALA A 51 -1.85 7.34 2.93
CA ALA A 51 -2.74 6.31 2.40
C ALA A 51 -4.17 6.81 2.17
N LEU A 52 -4.73 7.60 3.10
CA LEU A 52 -6.07 8.21 2.94
C LEU A 52 -6.11 9.17 1.75
N ALA A 53 -5.07 9.98 1.57
CA ALA A 53 -4.96 10.89 0.42
C ALA A 53 -4.87 10.12 -0.91
N LEU A 54 -4.10 9.02 -0.94
CA LEU A 54 -4.01 8.14 -2.11
C LEU A 54 -5.30 7.36 -2.38
N ASP A 55 -6.08 7.06 -1.34
CA ASP A 55 -7.38 6.39 -1.48
C ASP A 55 -8.42 7.26 -2.19
N ALA A 56 -8.45 8.56 -1.92
CA ALA A 56 -9.27 9.51 -2.67
C ALA A 56 -8.95 9.48 -4.19
N TYR A 57 -7.67 9.37 -4.52
CA TYR A 57 -7.21 9.24 -5.90
C TYR A 57 -7.62 7.89 -6.51
N ALA A 58 -7.45 6.80 -5.75
CA ALA A 58 -7.85 5.45 -6.17
C ALA A 58 -9.36 5.36 -6.45
N SER A 59 -10.20 5.97 -5.61
CA SER A 59 -11.66 6.03 -5.78
C SER A 59 -12.07 6.79 -7.04
N THR A 60 -11.34 7.86 -7.39
CA THR A 60 -11.55 8.59 -8.64
C THR A 60 -11.26 7.70 -9.86
N VAL A 61 -10.12 6.99 -9.84
CA VAL A 61 -9.74 6.06 -10.91
C VAL A 61 -10.71 4.89 -11.00
N GLN A 62 -11.13 4.33 -9.87
CA GLN A 62 -12.17 3.30 -9.79
C GLN A 62 -13.45 3.73 -10.50
N SER A 63 -13.94 4.94 -10.21
CA SER A 63 -15.19 5.45 -10.76
C SER A 63 -15.11 5.64 -12.27
N LEU A 64 -14.01 6.25 -12.76
CA LEU A 64 -13.79 6.46 -14.19
C LEU A 64 -13.57 5.15 -14.94
N VAL A 65 -12.75 4.22 -14.40
CA VAL A 65 -12.56 2.90 -15.01
C VAL A 65 -13.87 2.14 -15.06
N GLY A 66 -14.64 2.12 -13.97
CA GLY A 66 -15.96 1.48 -13.95
C GLY A 66 -16.92 2.06 -14.98
N TYR A 67 -16.93 3.39 -15.14
CA TYR A 67 -17.73 4.07 -16.15
C TYR A 67 -17.36 3.64 -17.58
N PHE A 68 -16.06 3.63 -17.94
CA PHE A 68 -15.64 3.25 -19.29
C PHE A 68 -15.76 1.75 -19.56
N ILE A 69 -15.53 0.89 -18.57
CA ILE A 69 -15.78 -0.55 -18.67
C ILE A 69 -17.28 -0.83 -18.86
N GLY A 70 -18.15 -0.12 -18.15
CA GLY A 70 -19.61 -0.23 -18.32
C GLY A 70 -20.13 0.27 -19.67
N ARG A 71 -19.33 1.03 -20.43
CA ARG A 71 -19.59 1.43 -21.81
C ARG A 71 -18.83 0.60 -22.84
N ASP A 72 -18.35 -0.59 -22.44
CA ASP A 72 -17.55 -1.50 -23.27
C ASP A 72 -16.30 -0.87 -23.90
N SER A 73 -15.77 0.19 -23.27
CA SER A 73 -14.65 0.94 -23.80
C SER A 73 -13.37 0.69 -23.01
N LEU A 74 -12.73 -0.44 -23.31
CA LEU A 74 -11.45 -0.81 -22.68
C LEU A 74 -10.32 0.18 -23.02
N VAL A 75 -10.35 0.79 -24.22
CA VAL A 75 -9.36 1.77 -24.65
C VAL A 75 -9.35 2.98 -23.71
N TRP A 76 -10.52 3.55 -23.43
CA TRP A 76 -10.63 4.68 -22.52
C TRP A 76 -10.36 4.29 -21.07
N ALA A 77 -10.79 3.11 -20.62
CA ALA A 77 -10.44 2.59 -19.30
C ALA A 77 -8.91 2.49 -19.11
N LYS A 78 -8.18 1.98 -20.11
CA LYS A 78 -6.70 1.95 -20.10
C LYS A 78 -6.10 3.35 -20.09
N LYS A 79 -6.67 4.30 -20.85
CA LYS A 79 -6.20 5.70 -20.86
C LYS A 79 -6.36 6.37 -19.50
N VAL A 80 -7.45 6.07 -18.78
CA VAL A 80 -7.64 6.52 -17.39
C VAL A 80 -6.54 5.97 -16.50
N VAL A 81 -6.24 4.66 -16.55
CA VAL A 81 -5.19 4.07 -15.71
C VAL A 81 -3.81 4.66 -16.03
N TRP A 82 -3.46 4.83 -17.31
CA TRP A 82 -2.18 5.44 -17.71
C TRP A 82 -2.05 6.90 -17.30
N THR A 83 -3.11 7.69 -17.44
CA THR A 83 -3.14 9.08 -16.98
C THR A 83 -3.07 9.13 -15.46
N GLY A 84 -3.83 8.24 -14.82
CA GLY A 84 -3.84 8.00 -13.39
C GLY A 84 -2.45 7.70 -12.84
N ALA A 85 -1.67 6.88 -13.55
CA ALA A 85 -0.31 6.49 -13.19
C ALA A 85 0.64 7.67 -13.11
N LYS A 86 0.55 8.61 -14.07
CA LYS A 86 1.42 9.80 -14.07
C LYS A 86 1.17 10.68 -12.85
N TRP A 87 -0.10 10.99 -12.60
CA TRP A 87 -0.52 11.81 -11.46
C TRP A 87 -0.29 11.12 -10.11
N SER A 88 -0.58 9.82 -10.04
CA SER A 88 -0.33 9.01 -8.84
C SER A 88 1.15 8.95 -8.52
N LEU A 89 2.01 8.69 -9.51
CA LEU A 89 3.46 8.68 -9.33
C LEU A 89 3.97 10.07 -8.90
N GLY A 90 3.51 11.13 -9.55
CA GLY A 90 3.84 12.51 -9.17
C GLY A 90 3.43 12.84 -7.74
N THR A 91 2.24 12.42 -7.31
CA THR A 91 1.75 12.58 -5.94
C THR A 91 2.59 11.80 -4.94
N GLY A 92 2.93 10.55 -5.24
CA GLY A 92 3.77 9.73 -4.38
C GLY A 92 5.20 10.26 -4.26
N ILE A 93 5.77 10.81 -5.34
CA ILE A 93 7.06 11.52 -5.30
C ILE A 93 6.97 12.77 -4.44
N ALA A 94 5.92 13.58 -4.61
CA ALA A 94 5.70 14.76 -3.79
C ALA A 94 5.57 14.40 -2.29
N MET A 95 4.80 13.35 -1.96
CA MET A 95 4.69 12.83 -0.60
C MET A 95 6.03 12.34 -0.04
N ALA A 96 6.85 11.66 -0.85
CA ALA A 96 8.18 11.23 -0.45
C ALA A 96 9.09 12.42 -0.10
N ILE A 97 9.09 13.46 -0.94
CA ILE A 97 9.87 14.69 -0.72
C ILE A 97 9.37 15.42 0.52
N LEU A 98 8.06 15.60 0.66
CA LEU A 98 7.46 16.26 1.84
C LEU A 98 7.80 15.52 3.13
N ALA A 99 7.70 14.19 3.15
CA ALA A 99 8.08 13.39 4.30
C ALA A 99 9.59 13.48 4.57
N TRP A 100 10.43 13.45 3.53
CA TRP A 100 11.88 13.55 3.70
C TRP A 100 12.32 14.89 4.27
N VAL A 101 11.81 15.99 3.74
CA VAL A 101 12.12 17.36 4.19
C VAL A 101 11.48 17.64 5.55
N GLY A 102 10.24 17.19 5.77
CA GLY A 102 9.49 17.38 7.01
C GLY A 102 9.91 16.48 8.18
N ARG A 103 10.91 15.60 8.00
CA ARG A 103 11.32 14.62 9.02
C ARG A 103 11.64 15.23 10.38
N GLY A 104 12.24 16.42 10.42
CA GLY A 104 12.57 17.13 11.65
C GLY A 104 11.32 17.52 12.43
N LEU A 105 10.36 18.15 11.76
CA LEU A 105 9.07 18.53 12.36
C LEU A 105 8.31 17.33 12.91
N VAL A 106 8.32 16.21 12.18
CA VAL A 106 7.65 14.98 12.63
C VAL A 106 8.36 14.38 13.83
N MET A 107 9.70 14.36 13.81
CA MET A 107 10.50 13.87 14.93
C MET A 107 10.24 14.72 16.18
N ASP A 108 10.32 16.04 16.07
CA ASP A 108 10.13 16.97 17.20
C ASP A 108 8.70 16.90 17.78
N ALA A 109 7.69 16.68 16.92
CA ALA A 109 6.29 16.67 17.35
C ALA A 109 5.80 15.31 17.87
N LEU A 110 6.28 14.20 17.32
CA LEU A 110 5.68 12.87 17.53
C LEU A 110 6.65 11.84 18.11
N VAL A 111 7.96 12.11 18.15
CA VAL A 111 8.97 11.11 18.50
C VAL A 111 9.71 11.55 19.77
N PRO A 112 9.75 10.72 20.83
CA PRO A 112 10.60 10.99 22.00
C PRO A 112 12.07 11.12 21.59
N ALA A 113 12.83 12.00 22.25
CA ALA A 113 14.24 12.23 21.92
C ALA A 113 15.09 10.95 21.97
N SER A 114 14.78 10.01 22.88
CA SER A 114 15.43 8.69 23.00
C SER A 114 15.24 7.81 21.75
N ALA A 115 14.14 7.98 21.02
CA ALA A 115 13.76 7.16 19.88
C ALA A 115 14.28 7.68 18.53
N ALA A 116 15.01 8.81 18.50
CA ALA A 116 15.48 9.43 17.27
C ALA A 116 16.37 8.51 16.41
N SER A 117 17.23 7.73 17.06
CA SER A 117 18.19 6.84 16.37
C SER A 117 17.51 5.69 15.63
N VAL A 118 16.43 5.13 16.18
CA VAL A 118 15.63 4.06 15.55
C VAL A 118 14.61 4.61 14.56
N PHE A 119 14.15 5.85 14.75
CA PHE A 119 13.19 6.52 13.89
C PHE A 119 13.75 6.83 12.50
N LEU A 120 14.91 7.48 12.41
CA LEU A 120 15.46 7.98 11.14
C LEU A 120 15.58 6.93 10.02
N PRO A 121 16.18 5.74 10.25
CA PRO A 121 16.30 4.73 9.18
C PRO A 121 14.94 4.16 8.77
N ALA A 122 14.03 3.98 9.73
CA ALA A 122 12.68 3.50 9.46
C ALA A 122 11.82 4.53 8.71
N TRP A 123 11.95 5.80 9.08
CA TRP A 123 11.33 6.95 8.40
C TRP A 123 11.80 7.07 6.96
N ALA A 124 13.09 6.84 6.70
CA ALA A 124 13.65 6.85 5.35
C ALA A 124 12.96 5.82 4.46
N VAL A 125 12.82 4.57 4.92
CA VAL A 125 12.12 3.51 4.18
C VAL A 125 10.66 3.90 3.92
N SER A 126 9.95 4.37 4.95
CA SER A 126 8.55 4.80 4.81
C SER A 126 8.38 5.94 3.80
N SER A 127 9.25 6.95 3.84
CA SER A 127 9.22 8.10 2.94
C SER A 127 9.53 7.71 1.50
N LEU A 128 10.58 6.92 1.29
CA LEU A 128 11.00 6.48 -0.04
C LEU A 128 10.02 5.47 -0.65
N SER A 129 9.17 4.82 0.15
CA SER A 129 8.13 3.90 -0.33
C SER A 129 6.91 4.60 -0.94
N GLN A 130 6.70 5.90 -0.69
CA GLN A 130 5.47 6.60 -1.09
C GLN A 130 5.16 6.56 -2.60
N PRO A 131 6.13 6.64 -3.53
CA PRO A 131 5.86 6.49 -4.97
C PRO A 131 5.29 5.11 -5.31
N ILE A 132 5.82 4.05 -4.68
CA ILE A 132 5.34 2.68 -4.87
C ILE A 132 3.97 2.49 -4.22
N ASN A 133 3.76 3.08 -3.05
CA ASN A 133 2.46 3.10 -2.38
C ASN A 133 1.40 3.73 -3.28
N ALA A 134 1.71 4.86 -3.92
CA ALA A 134 0.80 5.52 -4.84
C ALA A 134 0.40 4.62 -6.01
N VAL A 135 1.36 3.93 -6.64
CA VAL A 135 1.07 2.96 -7.72
C VAL A 135 0.21 1.79 -7.24
N ALA A 136 0.44 1.28 -6.02
CA ALA A 136 -0.39 0.24 -5.43
C ALA A 136 -1.86 0.70 -5.28
N PHE A 137 -2.09 1.89 -4.72
CA PHE A 137 -3.43 2.45 -4.55
C PHE A 137 -4.13 2.72 -5.88
N LEU A 138 -3.41 3.30 -6.85
CA LEU A 138 -3.92 3.50 -8.21
C LEU A 138 -4.39 2.18 -8.84
N THR A 139 -3.54 1.17 -8.80
CA THR A 139 -3.85 -0.11 -9.44
C THR A 139 -4.97 -0.82 -8.70
N ASP A 140 -5.05 -0.72 -7.36
CA ASP A 140 -6.21 -1.18 -6.61
C ASP A 140 -7.49 -0.53 -7.13
N GLY A 141 -7.56 0.81 -7.17
CA GLY A 141 -8.72 1.53 -7.69
C GLY A 141 -9.12 1.10 -9.11
N ALA A 142 -8.13 0.94 -10.00
CA ALA A 142 -8.37 0.46 -11.35
C ALA A 142 -9.02 -0.94 -11.42
N HIS A 143 -8.57 -1.86 -10.56
CA HIS A 143 -9.11 -3.23 -10.53
C HIS A 143 -10.47 -3.30 -9.83
N TRP A 144 -10.69 -2.47 -8.81
CA TRP A 144 -12.00 -2.25 -8.21
C TRP A 144 -12.99 -1.73 -9.27
N GLY A 145 -12.59 -0.74 -10.07
CA GLY A 145 -13.43 -0.20 -11.15
C GLY A 145 -13.80 -1.23 -12.20
N ARG A 146 -12.88 -2.17 -12.49
CA ARG A 146 -13.14 -3.31 -13.37
C ARG A 146 -13.97 -4.42 -12.71
N GLY A 147 -14.07 -4.44 -11.38
CA GLY A 147 -14.73 -5.50 -10.61
C GLY A 147 -13.90 -6.78 -10.44
N ASP A 148 -12.57 -6.69 -10.51
CA ASP A 148 -11.64 -7.83 -10.40
C ASP A 148 -11.31 -8.16 -8.93
N TYR A 149 -12.35 -8.36 -8.11
CA TYR A 149 -12.23 -8.59 -6.67
C TYR A 149 -11.48 -9.88 -6.28
N PRO A 150 -11.67 -11.03 -6.96
CA PRO A 150 -10.92 -12.24 -6.63
C PRO A 150 -9.41 -12.07 -6.85
N PHE A 151 -9.01 -11.34 -7.88
CA PHE A 151 -7.60 -10.99 -8.10
C PHE A 151 -7.05 -10.14 -6.95
N LEU A 152 -7.77 -9.08 -6.57
CA LEU A 152 -7.35 -8.19 -5.49
C LEU A 152 -7.20 -8.91 -4.15
N ARG A 153 -8.12 -9.83 -3.85
CA ARG A 153 -8.03 -10.71 -2.69
C ARG A 153 -6.78 -11.58 -2.75
N ASN A 154 -6.56 -12.31 -3.85
CA ASN A 154 -5.42 -13.22 -3.99
C ASN A 154 -4.08 -12.48 -3.95
N ALA A 155 -3.98 -11.33 -4.62
CA ALA A 155 -2.81 -10.47 -4.58
C ALA A 155 -2.50 -10.03 -3.15
N MET A 156 -3.51 -9.62 -2.38
CA MET A 156 -3.33 -9.23 -0.98
C MET A 156 -2.88 -10.39 -0.10
N ILE A 157 -3.43 -11.59 -0.28
CA ILE A 157 -2.99 -12.80 0.45
C ILE A 157 -1.48 -13.00 0.25
N ILE A 158 -1.02 -13.01 -1.00
CA ILE A 158 0.40 -13.22 -1.33
C ILE A 158 1.25 -12.07 -0.78
N SER A 159 0.82 -10.82 -0.93
CA SER A 159 1.54 -9.66 -0.42
C SER A 159 1.67 -9.66 1.12
N VAL A 160 0.63 -10.08 1.84
CA VAL A 160 0.69 -10.24 3.30
C VAL A 160 1.62 -11.38 3.69
N LEU A 161 1.62 -12.51 2.97
CA LEU A 161 2.57 -13.60 3.21
C LEU A 161 4.02 -13.12 3.02
N ILE A 162 4.31 -12.37 1.94
CA ILE A 162 5.63 -11.74 1.71
C ILE A 162 6.00 -10.82 2.88
N GLY A 163 5.07 -9.97 3.33
CA GLY A 163 5.28 -9.09 4.47
C GLY A 163 5.56 -9.86 5.76
N VAL A 164 4.78 -10.91 6.07
CA VAL A 164 4.96 -11.73 7.28
C VAL A 164 6.30 -12.43 7.26
N ILE A 165 6.68 -13.04 6.13
CA ILE A 165 8.00 -13.65 5.95
C ILE A 165 9.08 -12.59 6.15
N GLY A 166 8.91 -11.39 5.59
CA GLY A 166 9.82 -10.27 5.78
C GLY A 166 10.01 -9.91 7.25
N ILE A 167 8.93 -9.88 8.04
CA ILE A 167 8.99 -9.64 9.49
C ILE A 167 9.74 -10.77 10.21
N TRP A 168 9.53 -12.03 9.84
CA TRP A 168 10.21 -13.17 10.47
C TRP A 168 11.72 -13.21 10.21
N LEU A 169 12.16 -12.59 9.12
CA LEU A 169 13.58 -12.44 8.78
C LEU A 169 14.25 -11.26 9.51
N VAL A 170 13.49 -10.42 10.20
CA VAL A 170 14.05 -9.30 10.98
C VAL A 170 14.69 -9.85 12.25
N ASP A 171 15.99 -9.58 12.42
CA ASP A 171 16.65 -9.73 13.72
C ASP A 171 16.17 -8.62 14.66
N LEU A 172 15.32 -8.99 15.62
CA LEU A 172 14.73 -8.06 16.59
C LEU A 172 15.73 -7.52 17.61
N SER A 173 16.92 -8.14 17.74
CA SER A 173 18.00 -7.65 18.60
C SER A 173 18.86 -6.57 17.92
N SER A 174 18.71 -6.40 16.61
CA SER A 174 19.46 -5.42 15.83
C SER A 174 19.04 -3.98 16.17
N PRO A 175 19.98 -3.01 16.20
CA PRO A 175 19.63 -1.58 16.28
C PRO A 175 18.80 -1.09 15.08
N HIS A 176 18.77 -1.87 13.99
CA HIS A 176 17.99 -1.58 12.79
C HIS A 176 16.69 -2.39 12.69
N ALA A 177 16.28 -3.09 13.75
CA ALA A 177 15.08 -3.93 13.73
C ALA A 177 13.82 -3.18 13.26
N LEU A 178 13.61 -1.93 13.72
CA LEU A 178 12.47 -1.13 13.29
C LEU A 178 12.53 -0.81 11.78
N MET A 179 13.71 -0.53 11.23
CA MET A 179 13.87 -0.36 9.78
C MET A 179 13.51 -1.64 9.03
N GLY A 180 13.89 -2.81 9.56
CA GLY A 180 13.50 -4.13 9.03
C GLY A 180 11.98 -4.31 8.96
N ILE A 181 11.24 -3.88 9.99
CA ILE A 181 9.77 -3.89 9.98
C ILE A 181 9.22 -3.04 8.82
N TRP A 182 9.77 -1.84 8.61
CA TRP A 182 9.34 -0.96 7.53
C TRP A 182 9.73 -1.47 6.14
N LEU A 183 10.85 -2.20 6.02
CA LEU A 183 11.20 -2.92 4.79
C LEU A 183 10.19 -4.03 4.49
N ALA A 184 9.67 -4.73 5.50
CA ALA A 184 8.61 -5.72 5.30
C ALA A 184 7.28 -5.08 4.86
N ILE A 185 6.91 -3.92 5.44
CA ILE A 185 5.75 -3.12 4.98
C ILE A 185 5.94 -2.66 3.53
N PHE A 186 7.16 -2.22 3.19
CA PHE A 186 7.51 -1.86 1.83
C PHE A 186 7.41 -3.05 0.88
N ALA A 187 7.91 -4.23 1.24
CA ALA A 187 7.84 -5.44 0.43
C ALA A 187 6.38 -5.86 0.14
N LEU A 188 5.50 -5.78 1.15
CA LEU A 188 4.06 -5.96 0.97
C LEU A 188 3.50 -4.96 -0.06
N THR A 189 3.85 -3.68 0.08
CA THR A 189 3.31 -2.62 -0.80
C THR A 189 3.86 -2.72 -2.22
N LEU A 190 5.14 -3.06 -2.36
CA LEU A 190 5.81 -3.28 -3.63
C LEU A 190 5.21 -4.48 -4.38
N SER A 191 5.01 -5.60 -3.69
CA SER A 191 4.36 -6.76 -4.32
C SER A 191 2.94 -6.46 -4.80
N ARG A 192 2.16 -5.67 -4.03
CA ARG A 192 0.85 -5.18 -4.49
C ARG A 192 0.95 -4.36 -5.77
N ALA A 193 1.87 -3.41 -5.83
CA ALA A 193 2.10 -2.58 -7.02
C ALA A 193 2.50 -3.44 -8.23
N ILE A 194 3.41 -4.42 -8.03
CA ILE A 194 3.86 -5.33 -9.10
C ILE A 194 2.69 -6.19 -9.60
N PHE A 195 1.93 -6.82 -8.72
CA PHE A 195 0.80 -7.65 -9.12
C PHE A 195 -0.28 -6.84 -9.83
N GLY A 196 -0.66 -5.69 -9.25
CA GLY A 196 -1.66 -4.78 -9.82
C GLY A 196 -1.25 -4.31 -11.22
N TRP A 197 -0.02 -3.84 -11.37
CA TRP A 197 0.47 -3.38 -12.67
C TRP A 197 0.59 -4.51 -13.69
N GLY A 198 1.13 -5.67 -13.28
CA GLY A 198 1.24 -6.86 -14.14
C GLY A 198 -0.13 -7.35 -14.62
N ARG A 199 -1.15 -7.31 -13.76
CA ARG A 199 -2.54 -7.66 -14.12
C ARG A 199 -3.15 -6.65 -15.08
N PHE A 200 -2.89 -5.35 -14.89
CA PHE A 200 -3.33 -4.27 -15.78
C PHE A 200 -2.78 -4.45 -17.21
N LEU A 201 -1.50 -4.76 -17.37
CA LEU A 201 -0.88 -4.98 -18.68
C LEU A 201 -1.57 -6.11 -19.48
N ARG A 202 -2.22 -7.06 -18.81
CA ARG A 202 -2.94 -8.20 -19.41
C ARG A 202 -4.43 -7.93 -19.69
N TRP A 203 -4.94 -6.72 -19.47
CA TRP A 203 -6.37 -6.42 -19.63
C TRP A 203 -6.93 -6.65 -21.05
N GLY A 204 -6.09 -6.69 -22.09
CA GLY A 204 -6.50 -6.99 -23.48
C GLY A 204 -6.34 -8.45 -23.89
N THR A 205 -5.33 -9.16 -23.38
CA THR A 205 -5.04 -10.55 -23.76
C THR A 205 -6.07 -11.55 -23.20
N LEU A 206 -6.72 -11.20 -22.10
CA LEU A 206 -7.65 -12.08 -21.38
C LEU A 206 -9.10 -11.99 -21.86
N GLN A 207 -9.41 -11.14 -22.85
CA GLN A 207 -10.72 -11.14 -23.49
C GLN A 207 -10.91 -12.35 -24.43
N HIS A 208 -9.82 -12.92 -24.95
CA HIS A 208 -9.87 -14.09 -25.83
C HIS A 208 -10.08 -15.44 -25.10
N LEU A 209 -10.04 -15.44 -23.76
CA LEU A 209 -10.24 -16.65 -22.94
C LEU A 209 -11.64 -16.72 -22.30
N LYS A 210 -12.53 -15.79 -22.65
CA LYS A 210 -13.95 -15.84 -22.33
C LYS A 210 -14.75 -15.97 -23.62
N VAL A 211 -14.52 -17.07 -24.34
CA VAL A 211 -15.44 -17.63 -25.34
C VAL A 211 -15.81 -19.02 -24.84
#